data_AF-S0NVQ6-F1
#
_entry.id   AF-S0NVQ6-F1
#
_cell.length_a   1.000
_cell.length_b   1.000
_cell.length_c   1.000
_cell.angle_alpha   90.00
_cell.angle_beta   90.00
_cell.angle_gamma   90.00
#
_symmetry.space_group_name_H-M   'P 1'
#
loop_
_entity.id
_entity.type
_entity.pdbx_description
1 polymer ?
#
loop_
_entity_poly.entity_id
_entity_poly.type
_entity_poly.pdbx_seq_one_letter_code
_entity_poly.pdbx_strand_id
1 'polypeptide(L)'
;MLEITNMKFDGLVPSVQAGEFDMALAGFNPTPERKEVISFSDSYHNLPFVILTTKDKEEQFTSLESLTGKEVAAQKGSTQETILHDYIGHAHPVSLGKLPEVIAEINAEQSMPVLSVTWQQETTWIFIRM
;
A
#
# COMPACT_ATOMS: atom_id res chain seq x y z
N MET A 1 -0.92 -9.19 28.11
CA MET A 1 -2.26 -9.03 27.50
C MET A 1 -2.03 -8.40 26.14
N LEU A 2 -2.71 -8.86 25.08
CA LEU A 2 -2.59 -8.29 23.75
C LEU A 2 -3.49 -7.05 23.65
N GLU A 3 -2.94 -5.94 23.18
CA GLU A 3 -3.67 -4.72 22.87
C GLU A 3 -3.49 -4.38 21.39
N ILE A 4 -4.59 -4.03 20.70
CA ILE A 4 -4.59 -3.75 19.27
C ILE A 4 -5.10 -2.33 19.07
N THR A 5 -4.27 -1.48 18.45
CA THR A 5 -4.61 -0.10 18.12
C THR A 5 -4.61 0.08 16.61
N ASN A 6 -5.70 0.65 16.08
CA ASN A 6 -5.82 1.00 14.66
C ASN A 6 -5.33 2.43 14.42
N MET A 7 -4.49 2.63 13.41
CA MET A 7 -3.95 3.95 13.04
C MET A 7 -3.75 4.07 11.52
N LYS A 8 -3.25 5.22 11.06
CA LYS A 8 -2.92 5.44 9.64
C LYS A 8 -1.68 4.64 9.26
N PHE A 9 -1.64 4.14 8.02
CA PHE A 9 -0.60 3.22 7.56
C PHE A 9 0.80 3.85 7.54
N ASP A 10 0.89 5.11 7.10
CA ASP A 10 2.12 5.91 7.09
C ASP A 10 2.72 6.13 8.49
N GLY A 11 1.92 5.98 9.54
CA GLY A 11 2.37 6.08 10.93
C GLY A 11 2.94 4.79 11.53
N LEU A 12 2.76 3.62 10.91
CA LEU A 12 3.06 2.35 11.56
C LEU A 12 4.56 2.12 11.76
N VAL A 13 5.37 2.30 10.70
CA VAL A 13 6.83 2.19 10.76
C VAL A 13 7.45 3.14 11.80
N PRO A 14 7.17 4.47 11.79
CA PRO A 14 7.78 5.37 12.76
C PRO A 14 7.31 5.10 14.19
N SER A 15 6.08 4.63 14.41
CA SER A 15 5.60 4.33 15.77
C SER A 15 6.27 3.09 16.37
N VAL A 16 6.53 2.06 15.55
CA VAL A 16 7.35 0.90 15.97
C VAL A 16 8.79 1.32 16.21
N GLN A 17 9.37 2.14 15.32
CA GLN A 17 10.73 2.66 15.47
C GLN A 17 10.90 3.52 16.75
N ALA A 18 9.89 4.33 17.09
CA ALA A 18 9.87 5.16 18.29
C ALA A 18 9.62 4.35 19.58
N GLY A 19 9.26 3.07 19.46
CA GLY A 19 8.94 2.21 20.60
C GLY A 19 7.56 2.47 21.21
N GLU A 20 6.66 3.15 20.49
CA GLU A 20 5.26 3.33 20.90
C GLU A 20 4.46 2.03 20.78
N PHE A 21 4.81 1.18 19.82
CA PHE A 21 4.26 -0.16 19.65
C PHE A 21 5.37 -1.20 19.51
N ASP A 22 5.13 -2.40 20.05
CA ASP A 22 6.09 -3.51 19.95
C ASP A 22 6.14 -4.14 18.55
N MET A 23 5.01 -4.08 17.82
CA MET A 23 4.83 -4.70 16.52
C MET A 23 3.75 -3.98 15.70
N ALA A 24 3.86 -4.08 14.38
CA ALA A 24 2.77 -3.77 13.46
C ALA A 24 2.44 -5.02 12.61
N LEU A 25 1.14 -5.22 12.34
CA LEU A 25 0.63 -6.25 11.45
C LEU A 25 -0.37 -5.61 10.50
N ALA A 26 0.09 -5.20 9.31
CA ALA A 26 -0.76 -4.48 8.38
C ALA A 26 -0.43 -4.72 6.90
N GLY A 27 0.16 -5.87 6.55
CA GLY A 27 0.37 -6.16 5.13
C GLY A 27 1.65 -5.53 4.54
N PHE A 28 2.73 -5.43 5.30
CA PHE A 28 3.91 -4.67 4.89
C PHE A 28 4.88 -5.45 3.98
N ASN A 29 5.37 -4.75 2.96
CA ASN A 29 6.54 -5.18 2.17
C ASN A 29 7.85 -4.72 2.81
N PRO A 30 8.90 -5.57 2.78
CA PRO A 30 10.17 -5.30 3.43
C PRO A 30 11.11 -4.50 2.51
N THR A 31 10.96 -3.18 2.44
CA THR A 31 11.85 -2.33 1.65
C THR A 31 13.21 -2.14 2.33
N PRO A 32 14.30 -1.84 1.58
CA PRO A 32 15.61 -1.55 2.17
C PRO A 32 15.55 -0.48 3.26
N GLU A 33 14.83 0.62 3.01
CA GLU A 33 14.69 1.76 3.93
C GLU A 33 14.02 1.35 5.24
N ARG A 34 13.02 0.47 5.18
CA ARG A 34 12.35 -0.05 6.38
C ARG A 34 13.29 -0.99 7.15
N LYS A 35 14.06 -1.84 6.46
CA LYS A 35 15.01 -2.77 7.10
C LYS A 35 16.14 -2.06 7.85
N GLU A 36 16.45 -0.81 7.50
CA GLU A 36 17.43 0.00 8.23
C GLU A 36 16.93 0.42 9.61
N VAL A 37 15.62 0.53 9.81
CA VAL A 37 15.03 1.11 11.03
C VAL A 37 14.23 0.13 11.87
N ILE A 38 13.76 -0.98 11.30
CA ILE A 38 12.97 -2.01 12.00
C ILE A 38 13.26 -3.43 11.47
N SER A 39 13.06 -4.43 12.33
CA SER A 39 13.19 -5.83 11.95
C SER A 39 11.87 -6.42 11.46
N PHE A 40 11.97 -7.38 10.56
CA PHE A 40 10.85 -8.13 10.00
C PHE A 40 10.92 -9.60 10.46
N SER A 41 9.77 -10.26 10.59
CA SER A 41 9.63 -11.68 10.97
C SER A 41 10.10 -12.63 9.87
N ASP A 42 9.54 -13.84 9.80
CA ASP A 42 9.42 -14.60 8.54
C ASP A 42 8.16 -14.17 7.76
N SER A 43 8.16 -14.34 6.43
CA SER A 43 6.99 -13.99 5.61
C SER A 43 5.84 -14.89 5.99
N TYR A 44 4.69 -14.29 6.29
CA TYR A 44 3.45 -15.03 6.57
C TYR A 44 2.51 -15.09 5.36
N HIS A 45 2.75 -14.27 4.33
CA HIS A 45 1.96 -14.29 3.09
C HIS A 45 2.75 -13.71 1.93
N ASN A 46 2.52 -14.19 0.71
CA ASN A 46 3.06 -13.56 -0.49
C ASN A 46 1.90 -13.02 -1.29
N LEU A 47 1.64 -11.73 -1.12
CA LEU A 47 0.56 -11.04 -1.80
C LEU A 47 1.13 -10.13 -2.88
N PRO A 48 0.59 -10.22 -4.09
CA PRO A 48 1.19 -9.47 -5.18
C PRO A 48 0.48 -8.12 -5.50
N PHE A 49 0.86 -7.30 -6.51
CA PHE A 49 0.16 -6.00 -6.79
C PHE A 49 -0.93 -6.11 -7.88
N VAL A 50 -2.07 -5.40 -7.77
CA VAL A 50 -3.14 -5.31 -8.81
C VAL A 50 -3.65 -3.91 -9.01
N ILE A 51 -4.27 -3.68 -10.16
CA ILE A 51 -5.14 -2.52 -10.34
C ILE A 51 -6.57 -2.93 -9.97
N LEU A 52 -7.19 -2.17 -9.07
CA LEU A 52 -8.60 -2.23 -8.73
C LEU A 52 -9.32 -1.10 -9.45
N THR A 53 -10.43 -1.44 -10.09
CA THR A 53 -11.29 -0.49 -10.80
C THR A 53 -12.74 -0.98 -10.73
N THR A 54 -13.68 -0.13 -11.13
CA THR A 54 -15.06 -0.53 -11.33
C THR A 54 -15.17 -1.54 -12.49
N LYS A 55 -16.14 -2.46 -12.40
CA LYS A 55 -16.32 -3.58 -13.34
C LYS A 55 -16.46 -3.14 -14.80
N ASP A 56 -17.06 -1.99 -15.05
CA ASP A 56 -17.24 -1.42 -16.39
C ASP A 56 -15.94 -0.92 -17.03
N LYS A 57 -14.84 -0.83 -16.26
CA LYS A 57 -13.54 -0.31 -16.69
C LYS A 57 -12.40 -1.32 -16.58
N GLU A 58 -12.71 -2.57 -16.24
CA GLU A 58 -11.73 -3.65 -16.10
C GLU A 58 -10.82 -3.77 -17.34
N GLU A 59 -11.38 -3.67 -18.54
CA GLU A 59 -10.61 -3.74 -19.80
C GLU A 59 -9.71 -2.52 -20.07
N GLN A 60 -9.98 -1.39 -19.41
CA GLN A 60 -9.21 -0.15 -19.59
C GLN A 60 -7.94 -0.13 -18.76
N PHE A 61 -7.91 -0.90 -17.65
CA PHE A 61 -6.86 -0.82 -16.64
C PHE A 61 -6.18 -2.18 -16.43
N THR A 62 -5.51 -2.65 -17.48
CA THR A 62 -4.90 -3.99 -17.52
C THR A 62 -3.38 -3.99 -17.29
N SER A 63 -2.75 -2.81 -17.22
CA SER A 63 -1.30 -2.67 -17.02
C SER A 63 -0.94 -1.33 -16.36
N LEU A 64 0.30 -1.18 -15.86
CA LEU A 64 0.75 0.09 -15.28
C LEU A 64 0.76 1.23 -16.31
N GLU A 65 1.05 0.93 -17.57
CA GLU A 65 1.04 1.91 -18.67
C GLU A 65 -0.35 2.53 -18.86
N SER A 66 -1.42 1.76 -18.63
CA SER A 66 -2.81 2.24 -18.73
C SER A 66 -3.17 3.33 -17.70
N LEU A 67 -2.37 3.46 -16.64
CA LEU A 67 -2.51 4.48 -15.61
C LEU A 67 -1.91 5.83 -16.04
N THR A 68 -1.30 5.89 -17.24
CA THR A 68 -0.72 7.11 -17.79
C THR A 68 -1.77 8.18 -18.08
N GLY A 69 -1.48 9.41 -17.68
CA GLY A 69 -2.35 10.58 -17.61
C GLY A 69 -3.49 10.49 -16.60
N LYS A 70 -3.55 9.46 -15.75
CA LYS A 70 -4.70 9.22 -14.86
C LYS A 70 -4.42 9.63 -13.43
N GLU A 71 -5.49 10.02 -12.75
CA GLU A 71 -5.49 10.11 -11.31
C GLU A 71 -5.65 8.70 -10.74
N VAL A 72 -4.72 8.30 -9.86
CA VAL A 72 -4.66 6.95 -9.31
C VAL A 72 -4.62 7.06 -7.80
N ALA A 73 -5.63 6.55 -7.11
CA ALA A 73 -5.59 6.55 -5.65
C ALA A 73 -4.67 5.43 -5.12
N ALA A 74 -3.97 5.71 -4.03
CA ALA A 74 -3.10 4.77 -3.34
C ALA A 74 -3.10 5.02 -1.84
N GLN A 75 -2.76 3.99 -1.06
CA GLN A 75 -2.59 4.16 0.38
C GLN A 75 -1.28 4.91 0.66
N LYS A 76 -1.36 5.97 1.43
CA LYS A 76 -0.20 6.77 1.82
C LYS A 76 0.80 5.97 2.66
N GLY A 77 2.08 6.12 2.37
CA GLY A 77 3.21 5.40 2.99
C GLY A 77 3.38 3.98 2.47
N SER A 78 2.61 3.57 1.46
CA SER A 78 2.65 2.22 0.90
C SER A 78 3.68 2.12 -0.23
N THR A 79 4.12 0.90 -0.53
CA THR A 79 5.00 0.64 -1.69
C THR A 79 4.30 0.95 -3.01
N GLN A 80 2.98 0.88 -3.06
CA GLN A 80 2.17 1.21 -4.25
C GLN A 80 2.22 2.71 -4.54
N GLU A 81 2.13 3.55 -3.51
CA GLU A 81 2.33 4.99 -3.66
C GLU A 81 3.74 5.29 -4.19
N THR A 82 4.77 4.63 -3.64
CA THR A 82 6.15 4.75 -4.15
C THR A 82 6.25 4.30 -5.60
N ILE A 83 5.64 3.17 -6.00
CA ILE A 83 5.65 2.70 -7.39
C ILE A 83 4.98 3.71 -8.32
N LEU A 84 3.84 4.28 -7.93
CA LEU A 84 3.19 5.33 -8.72
C LEU A 84 4.07 6.58 -8.85
N HIS A 85 4.85 6.89 -7.83
CA HIS A 85 5.83 7.98 -7.84
C HIS A 85 7.10 7.68 -8.65
N ASP A 86 7.63 6.48 -8.59
CA ASP A 86 8.85 6.10 -9.31
C ASP A 86 8.57 5.81 -10.78
N TYR A 87 7.33 5.42 -11.09
CA TYR A 87 6.81 5.35 -12.46
C TYR A 87 6.46 6.75 -13.03
N ILE A 88 6.90 7.84 -12.38
CA ILE A 88 6.58 9.21 -12.82
C ILE A 88 7.31 9.58 -14.11
N GLY A 89 6.51 9.58 -15.18
CA GLY A 89 6.22 10.75 -16.04
C GLY A 89 4.73 10.89 -16.36
N HIS A 90 3.86 10.12 -15.68
CA HIS A 90 2.60 9.69 -16.27
C HIS A 90 1.40 9.52 -15.31
N ALA A 91 1.46 9.55 -13.98
CA ALA A 91 0.24 9.44 -13.15
C ALA A 91 0.17 10.50 -12.05
N HIS A 92 -1.05 10.85 -11.62
CA HIS A 92 -1.32 11.78 -10.52
C HIS A 92 -1.81 11.00 -9.29
N PRO A 93 -0.93 10.67 -8.33
CA PRO A 93 -1.32 9.88 -7.17
C PRO A 93 -2.22 10.66 -6.21
N VAL A 94 -3.33 10.04 -5.80
CA VAL A 94 -4.19 10.52 -4.71
C VAL A 94 -3.92 9.68 -3.46
N SER A 95 -3.14 10.25 -2.55
CA SER A 95 -2.64 9.55 -1.36
C SER A 95 -3.60 9.63 -0.17
N LEU A 96 -4.14 8.49 0.26
CA LEU A 96 -5.15 8.42 1.33
C LEU A 96 -4.64 7.62 2.54
N GLY A 97 -5.08 7.98 3.74
CA GLY A 97 -4.49 7.46 4.99
C GLY A 97 -4.87 6.01 5.30
N LYS A 98 -6.04 5.56 4.82
CA LYS A 98 -6.57 4.22 5.07
C LYS A 98 -7.12 3.58 3.80
N LEU A 99 -6.94 2.26 3.67
CA LEU A 99 -7.45 1.50 2.52
C LEU A 99 -8.97 1.65 2.28
N PRO A 100 -9.86 1.71 3.29
CA PRO A 100 -11.28 1.98 3.04
C PRO A 100 -11.56 3.33 2.37
N GLU A 101 -10.73 4.35 2.64
CA GLU A 101 -10.84 5.66 1.98
C GLU A 101 -10.46 5.51 0.50
N VAL A 102 -9.39 4.77 0.21
CA VAL A 102 -8.97 4.44 -1.17
C VAL A 102 -10.09 3.71 -1.94
N ILE A 103 -10.75 2.73 -1.33
CA ILE A 103 -11.85 2.00 -1.96
C ILE A 103 -13.09 2.88 -2.13
N ALA A 104 -13.38 3.75 -1.16
CA ALA A 104 -14.50 4.70 -1.26
C ALA A 104 -14.30 5.67 -2.42
N GLU A 105 -13.06 6.12 -2.64
CA GLU A 105 -12.70 7.01 -3.75
C GLU A 105 -12.99 6.39 -5.12
N ILE A 106 -12.63 5.12 -5.33
CA ILE A 106 -12.95 4.38 -6.58
C ILE A 106 -14.46 4.36 -6.85
N ASN A 107 -15.25 4.15 -5.80
CA ASN A 107 -16.70 4.06 -5.93
C ASN A 107 -17.35 5.43 -6.18
N ALA A 108 -16.83 6.48 -5.55
CA ALA A 108 -17.33 7.84 -5.69
C ALA A 108 -16.93 8.43 -7.07
N GLU A 109 -15.68 8.25 -7.44
CA GLU A 109 -15.11 8.70 -8.70
C GLU A 109 -14.95 7.50 -9.63
N GLN A 110 -16.05 7.09 -10.26
CA GLN A 110 -16.10 5.95 -11.19
C GLN A 110 -14.96 5.95 -12.23
N SER A 111 -14.30 7.08 -12.48
CA SER A 111 -13.15 7.29 -13.38
C SER A 111 -11.76 6.98 -12.84
N MET A 112 -11.56 6.74 -11.54
CA MET A 112 -10.23 6.56 -10.96
C MET A 112 -9.87 5.09 -10.75
N PRO A 113 -8.84 4.56 -11.44
CA PRO A 113 -8.22 3.30 -11.05
C PRO A 113 -7.46 3.48 -9.74
N VAL A 114 -7.32 2.40 -8.97
CA VAL A 114 -6.42 2.32 -7.82
C VAL A 114 -5.42 1.22 -8.07
N LEU A 115 -4.15 1.47 -7.79
CA LEU A 115 -3.18 0.40 -7.64
C LEU A 115 -3.34 -0.20 -6.24
N SER A 116 -4.07 -1.31 -6.14
CA SER A 116 -4.21 -2.12 -4.91
C SER A 116 -3.37 -3.42 -5.02
N VAL A 117 -3.66 -4.46 -4.25
CA VAL A 117 -2.80 -5.66 -4.11
C VAL A 117 -3.54 -6.93 -4.58
N THR A 118 -3.06 -7.62 -5.66
CA THR A 118 -2.85 -9.11 -5.81
C THR A 118 -2.49 -9.63 -7.26
N TRP A 119 -1.23 -9.61 -7.78
CA TRP A 119 -0.46 -10.56 -8.74
C TRP A 119 0.68 -9.79 -9.50
N GLN A 120 2.02 -9.76 -9.19
CA GLN A 120 3.08 -10.76 -8.86
C GLN A 120 4.10 -10.36 -7.71
N GLN A 121 4.67 -11.38 -7.05
CA GLN A 121 5.64 -11.53 -5.91
C GLN A 121 6.19 -10.32 -5.10
N GLU A 122 5.73 -10.17 -3.85
CA GLU A 122 6.60 -10.03 -2.66
C GLU A 122 5.84 -10.27 -1.34
N THR A 123 6.61 -10.39 -0.26
CA THR A 123 6.32 -11.08 1.01
C THR A 123 5.74 -10.13 2.08
N THR A 124 4.86 -10.63 2.95
CA THR A 124 4.16 -9.91 4.01
C THR A 124 4.68 -10.37 5.37
N TRP A 125 5.04 -9.44 6.24
CA TRP A 125 5.83 -9.72 7.45
C TRP A 125 5.28 -9.01 8.70
N ILE A 126 5.50 -9.62 9.86
CA ILE A 126 5.22 -9.06 11.18
C ILE A 126 6.47 -8.30 11.64
N PHE A 127 6.32 -7.12 12.25
CA PHE A 127 7.46 -6.41 12.83
C PHE A 127 7.72 -6.85 14.26
N ILE A 128 8.99 -6.89 14.65
CA ILE A 128 9.39 -7.14 16.03
C ILE A 128 10.54 -6.19 16.36
N ARG A 129 10.40 -5.41 17.42
CA ARG A 129 11.53 -4.64 17.98
C ARG A 129 12.61 -5.60 18.51
N MET A 130 13.88 -5.36 18.19
CA MET A 130 14.99 -6.04 18.88
C MET A 130 15.18 -5.52 20.30
#